data_AF-A0AAN0MCU6-F1
#
_entry.id   AF-A0AAN0MCU6-F1
#
_cell.length_a   1.000
_cell.length_b   1.000
_cell.length_c   1.000
_cell.angle_alpha   90.00
_cell.angle_beta   90.00
_cell.angle_gamma   90.00
#
_symmetry.space_group_name_H-M   'P 1'
#
loop_
_entity.id
_entity.type
_entity.pdbx_description
1 polymer ?
#
loop_
_entity_poly.entity_id
_entity_poly.type
_entity_poly.pdbx_seq_one_letter_code
_entity_poly.pdbx_strand_id
1 'polypeptide(L)'
;MNQLQTQTDTSDIITVIIAARNEEALITACLTALLTQSDAAGPVEVIVAANACTDQTVNVAQQQTQAFADKGWSLVVLDLADGGKLGALNAADAQARGGCRIYLDADVICSPELLGQIRQVLRNDAGLYATGTLVVAPAQTAGDPRLCAHLDAAALCEIRRCGGRVFRGQRCRSRPLGRFP
;
A
#
# COMPACT_ATOMS: atom_id res chain seq x y z
N MET A 1 37.93 11.27 13.38
CA MET A 1 36.82 11.93 12.68
C MET A 1 36.21 10.92 11.73
N ASN A 2 35.25 10.12 12.21
CA ASN A 2 34.63 9.08 11.39
C ASN A 2 33.26 9.63 10.93
N GLN A 3 33.10 9.76 9.62
CA GLN A 3 31.85 10.24 9.04
C GLN A 3 30.78 9.16 9.24
N LEU A 4 29.78 9.46 10.05
CA LEU A 4 28.53 8.70 10.13
C LEU A 4 27.81 8.88 8.77
N GLN A 5 28.12 8.01 7.82
CA GLN A 5 27.28 7.83 6.64
C GLN A 5 25.94 7.28 7.14
N THR A 6 24.91 8.10 7.13
CA THR A 6 23.51 7.67 7.23
C THR A 6 23.18 6.89 5.96
N GLN A 7 23.62 5.63 5.89
CA GLN A 7 23.12 4.68 4.90
C GLN A 7 21.67 4.43 5.26
N THR A 8 20.75 5.00 4.49
CA THR A 8 19.33 4.64 4.60
C THR A 8 19.24 3.18 4.19
N ASP A 9 19.13 2.29 5.17
CA ASP A 9 18.90 0.88 4.88
C ASP A 9 17.58 0.80 4.12
N THR A 10 17.62 0.23 2.92
CA THR A 10 16.42 0.03 2.10
C THR A 10 15.36 -0.76 2.85
N SER A 11 15.76 -1.59 3.83
CA SER A 11 14.86 -2.33 4.71
C SER A 11 13.89 -1.42 5.48
N ASP A 12 14.28 -0.18 5.76
CA ASP A 12 13.50 0.79 6.52
C ASP A 12 12.52 1.61 5.66
N ILE A 13 12.51 1.47 4.33
CA ILE A 13 11.57 2.18 3.46
C ILE A 13 10.29 1.35 3.32
N ILE A 14 9.14 2.02 3.43
CA ILE A 14 7.85 1.45 3.06
C ILE A 14 7.58 1.77 1.59
N THR A 15 7.31 0.75 0.78
CA THR A 15 6.78 0.94 -0.57
C THR A 15 5.27 0.67 -0.58
N VAL A 16 4.48 1.68 -0.93
CA VAL A 16 3.03 1.59 -1.15
C VAL A 16 2.79 1.42 -2.65
N ILE A 17 2.15 0.32 -3.04
CA ILE A 17 1.80 0.01 -4.42
C ILE A 17 0.30 0.18 -4.56
N ILE A 18 -0.11 1.14 -5.40
CA ILE A 18 -1.50 1.48 -5.64
C ILE A 18 -1.94 0.88 -6.97
N ALA A 19 -2.94 0.00 -6.98
CA ALA A 19 -3.59 -0.41 -8.22
C ALA A 19 -4.63 0.63 -8.64
N ALA A 20 -4.53 1.14 -9.86
CA ALA A 20 -5.48 2.12 -10.40
C ALA A 20 -5.94 1.70 -11.81
N ARG A 21 -7.24 1.79 -12.10
CA ARG A 21 -7.80 1.61 -13.45
C ARG A 21 -9.04 2.48 -13.64
N ASN A 22 -8.88 3.58 -14.36
CA ASN A 22 -9.93 4.57 -14.59
C ASN A 22 -10.50 5.16 -13.28
N GLU A 23 -9.60 5.64 -12.43
CA GLU A 23 -9.86 6.12 -11.07
C GLU A 23 -9.60 7.63 -10.94
N GLU A 24 -9.74 8.41 -12.01
CA GLU A 24 -9.47 9.87 -12.01
C GLU A 24 -10.23 10.63 -10.92
N ALA A 25 -11.41 10.13 -10.54
CA ALA A 25 -12.25 10.72 -9.50
C ALA A 25 -11.80 10.41 -8.07
N LEU A 26 -11.03 9.34 -7.85
CA LEU A 26 -10.72 8.80 -6.53
C LEU A 26 -9.24 8.89 -6.17
N ILE A 27 -8.35 8.74 -7.16
CA ILE A 27 -6.90 8.64 -6.93
C ILE A 27 -6.33 9.86 -6.19
N THR A 28 -6.86 11.06 -6.43
CA THR A 28 -6.44 12.28 -5.72
C THR A 28 -6.69 12.18 -4.22
N ALA A 29 -7.87 11.68 -3.82
CA ALA A 29 -8.22 11.55 -2.41
C ALA A 29 -7.35 10.48 -1.72
N CYS A 30 -7.09 9.36 -2.40
CA CYS A 30 -6.17 8.32 -1.93
C CYS A 30 -4.75 8.86 -1.71
N LEU A 31 -4.18 9.53 -2.72
CA LEU A 31 -2.84 10.12 -2.64
C LEU A 31 -2.75 11.23 -1.58
N THR A 32 -3.81 12.04 -1.44
CA THR A 32 -3.90 13.05 -0.37
C THR A 32 -3.88 12.41 1.01
N ALA A 33 -4.63 11.31 1.21
CA ALA A 33 -4.63 10.58 2.47
C ALA A 33 -3.27 9.93 2.82
N LEU A 34 -2.47 9.60 1.80
CA LEU A 34 -1.07 9.21 2.03
C LEU A 34 -0.19 10.40 2.42
N LEU A 35 -0.40 11.57 1.84
CA LEU A 35 0.32 12.78 2.23
C LEU A 35 0.00 13.26 3.65
N THR A 36 -1.19 12.95 4.18
CA THR A 36 -1.56 13.28 5.57
C THR A 36 -0.99 12.33 6.61
N GLN A 37 -0.30 11.26 6.20
CA GLN A 37 0.32 10.32 7.15
C GLN A 37 1.32 11.04 8.07
N SER A 38 1.30 10.65 9.34
CA SER A 38 2.19 11.17 10.38
C SER A 38 3.67 10.85 10.11
N ASP A 39 4.57 11.60 10.74
CA ASP A 39 6.01 11.41 10.62
C ASP A 39 6.50 10.02 11.09
N ALA A 40 5.69 9.33 11.89
CA ALA A 40 5.94 7.95 12.31
C ALA A 40 6.01 6.97 11.12
N ALA A 41 5.46 7.34 9.95
CA ALA A 41 5.57 6.58 8.72
C ALA A 41 7.01 6.49 8.18
N GLY A 42 7.91 7.41 8.56
CA GLY A 42 9.30 7.44 8.11
C GLY A 42 9.44 7.63 6.58
N PRO A 43 10.51 7.12 5.95
CA PRO A 43 10.65 7.19 4.50
C PRO A 43 9.64 6.29 3.79
N VAL A 44 8.91 6.89 2.84
CA VAL A 44 7.89 6.21 2.04
C VAL A 44 8.15 6.44 0.55
N GLU A 45 8.00 5.36 -0.22
CA GLU A 45 7.89 5.36 -1.66
C GLU A 45 6.46 4.95 -2.04
N VAL A 46 5.87 5.65 -3.02
CA VAL A 46 4.57 5.31 -3.58
C VAL A 46 4.72 5.02 -5.07
N ILE A 47 4.15 3.90 -5.51
CA ILE A 47 4.13 3.49 -6.91
C ILE A 47 2.66 3.28 -7.32
N VAL A 48 2.17 4.10 -8.25
CA VAL A 48 0.84 3.93 -8.84
C VAL A 48 0.98 3.05 -10.08
N ALA A 49 0.38 1.87 -10.05
CA ALA A 49 0.26 0.96 -11.17
C ALA A 49 -1.03 1.28 -11.96
N ALA A 50 -0.94 2.22 -12.90
CA ALA A 50 -2.06 2.59 -13.77
C ALA A 50 -2.23 1.49 -14.84
N ASN A 51 -3.29 0.71 -14.70
CA ASN A 51 -3.54 -0.52 -15.44
C ASN A 51 -4.50 -0.27 -16.61
N ALA A 52 -3.93 0.02 -17.78
CA ALA A 52 -4.66 0.32 -19.01
C ALA A 52 -5.73 1.41 -18.80
N CYS A 53 -5.33 2.52 -18.18
CA CYS A 53 -6.20 3.66 -17.96
C CYS A 53 -6.48 4.38 -19.30
N THR A 54 -7.72 4.79 -19.48
CA THR A 54 -8.19 5.54 -20.67
C THR A 54 -8.69 6.93 -20.31
N ASP A 55 -8.72 7.26 -19.02
CA ASP A 55 -9.17 8.52 -18.45
C ASP A 55 -7.96 9.38 -18.00
N GLN A 56 -8.18 10.39 -17.15
CA GLN A 56 -7.11 11.25 -16.63
C GLN A 56 -6.36 10.69 -15.42
N THR A 57 -6.56 9.42 -15.03
CA THR A 57 -5.93 8.82 -13.83
C THR A 57 -4.42 9.07 -13.77
N VAL A 58 -3.71 8.82 -14.88
CA VAL A 58 -2.25 8.97 -14.97
C VAL A 58 -1.84 10.43 -14.75
N ASN A 59 -2.50 11.35 -15.46
CA ASN A 59 -2.20 12.78 -15.39
C ASN A 59 -2.45 13.34 -13.99
N VAL A 60 -3.59 12.99 -13.38
CA VAL A 60 -3.98 13.42 -12.04
C VAL A 60 -3.02 12.86 -10.98
N ALA A 61 -2.61 11.59 -11.08
CA ALA A 61 -1.62 11.02 -10.19
C ALA A 61 -0.25 11.72 -10.32
N GLN A 62 0.21 11.98 -11.55
CA GLN A 62 1.51 12.64 -11.80
C GLN A 62 1.56 14.07 -11.23
N GLN A 63 0.45 14.80 -11.22
CA GLN A 63 0.36 16.14 -10.63
C GLN A 63 0.69 16.16 -9.12
N GLN A 64 0.54 15.03 -8.42
CA GLN A 64 0.85 14.93 -6.99
C GLN A 64 2.36 14.74 -6.71
N THR A 65 3.19 14.49 -7.73
CA THR A 65 4.62 14.17 -7.55
C THR A 65 5.38 15.22 -6.75
N GLN A 66 5.10 16.51 -7.00
CA GLN A 66 5.75 17.60 -6.27
C GLN A 66 5.38 17.58 -4.78
N ALA A 67 4.11 17.34 -4.45
CA ALA A 67 3.66 17.29 -3.05
C ALA A 67 4.31 16.14 -2.27
N PHE A 68 4.54 14.99 -2.93
CA PHE A 68 5.31 13.89 -2.34
C PHE A 68 6.78 14.28 -2.12
N ALA A 69 7.40 14.91 -3.12
CA ALA A 69 8.78 15.39 -3.01
C ALA A 69 8.94 16.42 -1.87
N ASP A 70 7.98 17.33 -1.70
CA ASP A 70 7.96 18.32 -0.63
C ASP A 70 7.84 17.68 0.77
N LYS A 71 7.16 16.53 0.87
CA LYS A 71 7.11 15.69 2.09
C LYS A 71 8.39 14.85 2.30
N GLY A 72 9.32 14.87 1.34
CA GLY A 72 10.52 14.04 1.35
C GLY A 72 10.29 12.58 0.93
N TRP A 73 9.19 12.31 0.22
CA TRP A 73 8.79 11.00 -0.28
C TRP A 73 8.89 10.95 -1.81
N SER A 74 8.86 9.74 -2.39
CA SER A 74 8.85 9.58 -3.86
C SER A 74 7.51 9.05 -4.35
N LEU A 75 6.98 9.63 -5.42
CA LEU A 75 5.84 9.11 -6.17
C LEU A 75 6.29 8.75 -7.58
N VAL A 76 6.02 7.52 -8.01
CA VAL A 76 6.23 7.04 -9.37
C VAL A 76 4.89 6.56 -9.93
N VAL A 77 4.57 6.96 -11.15
CA VAL A 77 3.36 6.51 -11.85
C VAL A 77 3.77 5.65 -13.04
N LEU A 78 3.36 4.39 -13.02
CA LEU A 78 3.56 3.44 -14.12
C LEU A 78 2.31 3.42 -14.99
N ASP A 79 2.43 3.98 -16.19
CA ASP A 79 1.40 3.89 -17.21
C ASP A 79 1.59 2.61 -18.02
N LEU A 80 0.78 1.60 -17.71
CA LEU A 80 0.89 0.26 -18.28
C LEU A 80 -0.21 0.05 -19.29
N ALA A 81 0.17 -0.05 -20.57
CA ALA A 81 -0.77 -0.24 -21.67
C ALA A 81 -1.47 -1.62 -21.63
N ASP A 82 -0.79 -2.64 -21.11
CA ASP A 82 -1.31 -4.00 -21.05
C ASP A 82 -2.25 -4.17 -19.85
N GLY A 83 -3.50 -4.52 -20.14
CA GLY A 83 -4.51 -4.76 -19.12
C GLY A 83 -4.24 -6.01 -18.28
N GLY A 84 -4.35 -5.89 -16.96
CA GLY A 84 -4.35 -7.01 -16.02
C GLY A 84 -3.89 -6.61 -14.63
N LYS A 85 -4.77 -6.71 -13.62
CA LYS A 85 -4.48 -6.28 -12.23
C LYS A 85 -3.19 -6.91 -11.69
N LEU A 86 -3.00 -8.21 -11.89
CA LEU A 86 -1.79 -8.90 -11.42
C LEU A 86 -0.53 -8.47 -12.18
N GLY A 87 -0.61 -8.25 -13.49
CA GLY A 87 0.52 -7.77 -14.29
C GLY A 87 0.97 -6.38 -13.84
N ALA A 88 0.00 -5.49 -13.63
CA ALA A 88 0.25 -4.15 -13.15
C ALA A 88 0.89 -4.12 -11.75
N LEU A 89 0.35 -4.90 -10.81
CA LEU A 89 0.91 -5.03 -9.47
C LEU A 89 2.32 -5.62 -9.48
N ASN A 90 2.57 -6.65 -10.30
CA ASN A 90 3.91 -7.24 -10.41
C ASN A 90 4.94 -6.27 -11.02
N ALA A 91 4.52 -5.47 -12.01
CA ALA A 91 5.39 -4.46 -12.62
C ALA A 91 5.77 -3.36 -11.61
N ALA A 92 4.83 -2.94 -10.77
CA ALA A 92 5.10 -2.00 -9.68
C ALA A 92 5.95 -2.62 -8.57
N ASP A 93 5.67 -3.86 -8.18
CA ASP A 93 6.45 -4.59 -7.17
C ASP A 93 7.92 -4.76 -7.57
N ALA A 94 8.18 -5.01 -8.86
CA ALA A 94 9.54 -5.10 -9.40
C ALA A 94 10.33 -3.77 -9.31
N GLN A 95 9.66 -2.63 -9.18
CA GLN A 95 10.29 -1.32 -8.99
C GLN A 95 10.40 -0.90 -7.51
N ALA A 96 9.76 -1.63 -6.60
CA ALA A 96 9.73 -1.30 -5.19
C ALA A 96 11.12 -1.40 -4.56
N ARG A 97 11.58 -0.32 -3.92
CA ARG A 97 12.92 -0.26 -3.30
C ARG A 97 12.94 -0.61 -1.83
N GLY A 98 11.83 -0.48 -1.10
CA GLY A 98 11.88 -0.63 0.36
C GLY A 98 12.07 -2.05 0.89
N GLY A 99 11.87 -2.29 2.18
CA GLY A 99 11.75 -3.64 2.74
C GLY A 99 10.30 -4.07 2.93
N CYS A 100 9.42 -3.11 3.20
CA CYS A 100 8.01 -3.32 3.50
C CYS A 100 7.13 -3.01 2.28
N ARG A 101 6.14 -3.87 1.99
CA ARG A 101 5.19 -3.75 0.86
C ARG A 101 3.78 -3.57 1.40
N ILE A 102 3.12 -2.51 0.93
CA ILE A 102 1.71 -2.26 1.18
C ILE A 102 1.01 -2.18 -0.16
N TYR A 103 0.03 -3.04 -0.38
CA TYR A 103 -0.81 -3.01 -1.58
C TYR A 103 -2.11 -2.31 -1.23
N LEU A 104 -2.47 -1.31 -2.04
CA LEU A 104 -3.63 -0.45 -1.82
C LEU A 104 -4.42 -0.32 -3.13
N ASP A 105 -5.75 -0.22 -3.04
CA ASP A 105 -6.58 0.16 -4.18
C ASP A 105 -6.74 1.70 -4.20
N ALA A 106 -6.94 2.29 -5.39
CA ALA A 106 -6.98 3.75 -5.58
C ALA A 106 -8.22 4.45 -4.97
N ASP A 107 -9.18 3.70 -4.46
CA ASP A 107 -10.40 4.16 -3.79
C ASP A 107 -10.31 4.11 -2.26
N VAL A 108 -9.15 3.73 -1.72
CA VAL A 108 -8.93 3.59 -0.28
C VAL A 108 -8.37 4.88 0.34
N ILE A 109 -8.98 5.29 1.44
CA ILE A 109 -8.56 6.42 2.28
C ILE A 109 -7.92 5.89 3.56
N CYS A 110 -6.62 6.14 3.74
CA CYS A 110 -5.87 5.70 4.92
C CYS A 110 -6.00 6.71 6.07
N SER A 111 -6.19 6.23 7.31
CA SER A 111 -6.09 7.09 8.50
C SER A 111 -4.65 7.60 8.67
N PRO A 112 -4.41 8.81 9.20
CA PRO A 112 -3.08 9.43 9.29
C PRO A 112 -2.01 8.61 10.04
N GLU A 113 -2.41 7.69 10.89
CA GLU A 113 -1.52 6.87 11.73
C GLU A 113 -1.18 5.51 11.10
N LEU A 114 -1.88 5.11 10.03
CA LEU A 114 -1.84 3.75 9.49
C LEU A 114 -0.42 3.29 9.13
N LEU A 115 0.33 4.08 8.36
CA LEU A 115 1.67 3.69 7.93
C LEU A 115 2.66 3.60 9.10
N GLY A 116 2.55 4.50 10.08
CA GLY A 116 3.38 4.49 11.28
C GLY A 116 3.13 3.24 12.13
N GLN A 117 1.87 2.82 12.25
CA GLN A 117 1.51 1.61 12.97
C GLN A 117 1.94 0.33 12.24
N ILE A 118 1.74 0.28 10.92
CA ILE A 118 2.23 -0.84 10.10
C ILE A 118 3.75 -0.97 10.25
N ARG A 119 4.49 0.16 10.18
CA ARG A 119 5.94 0.19 10.44
C ARG A 119 6.28 -0.40 11.80
N GLN A 120 5.60 0.04 12.85
CA GLN A 120 5.85 -0.40 14.21
C GLN A 120 5.66 -1.92 14.37
N VAL A 121 4.61 -2.48 13.75
CA VAL A 121 4.33 -3.92 13.80
C VAL A 121 5.38 -4.73 13.02
N LEU A 122 5.75 -4.26 11.82
CA LEU A 122 6.64 -4.99 10.92
C LEU A 122 8.13 -4.82 11.23
N ARG A 123 8.50 -3.90 12.14
CA ARG A 123 9.88 -3.75 12.62
C ARG A 123 10.41 -4.95 13.41
N ASN A 124 9.52 -5.77 13.98
CA ASN A 124 9.93 -6.94 14.76
C ASN A 124 10.19 -8.13 13.82
N ASP A 125 11.23 -8.94 14.08
CA ASP A 125 11.60 -10.14 13.29
C ASP A 125 10.49 -11.21 13.13
N ALA A 126 9.41 -11.07 13.90
CA ALA A 126 8.22 -11.91 13.86
C ALA A 126 7.10 -11.37 12.94
N GLY A 127 7.11 -10.08 12.62
CA GLY A 127 6.09 -9.43 11.80
C GLY A 127 6.26 -9.81 10.33
N LEU A 128 5.33 -10.59 9.79
CA LEU A 128 5.32 -10.97 8.36
C LEU A 128 4.25 -10.24 7.55
N TYR A 129 3.18 -9.82 8.23
CA TYR A 129 2.03 -9.18 7.60
C TYR A 129 1.30 -8.31 8.63
N ALA A 130 0.76 -7.19 8.16
CA ALA A 130 -0.12 -6.31 8.92
C ALA A 130 -1.24 -5.83 7.99
N THR A 131 -2.41 -5.56 8.55
CA THR A 131 -3.54 -4.96 7.83
C THR A 131 -4.13 -3.83 8.65
N GLY A 132 -4.70 -2.84 7.96
CA GLY A 132 -5.64 -1.91 8.56
C GLY A 132 -6.99 -2.59 8.82
N THR A 133 -7.80 -1.95 9.63
CA THR A 133 -9.22 -2.22 9.81
C THR A 133 -9.98 -1.59 8.66
N LEU A 134 -10.63 -2.43 7.86
CA LEU A 134 -11.48 -1.95 6.78
C LEU A 134 -12.80 -1.43 7.33
N VAL A 135 -13.00 -0.11 7.21
CA VAL A 135 -14.25 0.59 7.47
C VAL A 135 -14.89 0.93 6.12
N VAL A 136 -15.91 0.18 5.76
CA VAL A 136 -16.64 0.37 4.51
C VAL A 136 -17.60 1.55 4.66
N ALA A 137 -17.44 2.61 3.86
CA ALA A 137 -18.41 3.69 3.84
C ALA A 137 -19.79 3.19 3.39
N PRO A 138 -20.88 3.72 3.98
CA PRO A 138 -22.23 3.37 3.54
C PRO A 138 -22.44 3.73 2.07
N ALA A 139 -23.01 2.80 1.29
CA ALA A 139 -23.34 3.02 -0.10
C ALA A 139 -24.33 4.20 -0.24
N GLN A 140 -23.98 5.19 -1.05
CA GLN A 140 -24.78 6.43 -1.16
C GLN A 140 -25.94 6.32 -2.18
N THR A 141 -26.01 5.25 -2.98
CA THR A 141 -27.12 4.97 -3.91
C THR A 141 -27.25 3.48 -4.25
N ALA A 142 -28.49 3.00 -4.44
CA ALA A 142 -28.75 1.66 -4.95
C ALA A 142 -28.42 1.61 -6.46
N GLY A 143 -27.21 1.15 -6.80
CA GLY A 143 -26.81 0.90 -8.20
C GLY A 143 -25.44 1.45 -8.64
N ASP A 144 -24.70 2.14 -7.76
CA ASP A 144 -23.33 2.60 -8.04
C ASP A 144 -22.38 2.01 -6.99
N PRO A 145 -21.43 1.13 -7.33
CA PRO A 145 -20.56 0.47 -6.36
C PRO A 145 -19.42 1.39 -5.89
N ARG A 146 -19.66 2.68 -5.66
CA ARG A 146 -18.65 3.61 -5.15
C ARG A 146 -18.47 3.40 -3.66
N LEU A 147 -17.64 2.40 -3.35
CA LEU A 147 -17.26 2.04 -2.00
C LEU A 147 -16.01 2.82 -1.62
N CYS A 148 -16.15 3.93 -0.89
CA CYS A 148 -14.98 4.52 -0.23
C CYS A 148 -14.62 3.64 0.97
N ALA A 149 -13.61 2.79 0.83
CA ALA A 149 -13.05 2.06 1.94
C ALA A 149 -12.14 3.00 2.75
N HIS A 150 -12.41 3.14 4.03
CA HIS A 150 -11.48 3.76 4.97
C HIS A 150 -10.68 2.63 5.62
N LEU A 151 -9.36 2.79 5.70
CA LEU A 151 -8.52 1.92 6.49
C LEU A 151 -8.13 2.64 7.78
N ASP A 152 -8.72 2.19 8.87
CA ASP A 152 -8.38 2.62 10.22
C ASP A 152 -7.34 1.69 10.85
N ALA A 153 -6.71 2.17 11.90
CA ALA A 153 -5.82 1.41 12.74
C ALA A 153 -6.45 0.12 13.32
N ALA A 154 -5.73 -1.00 13.19
CA ALA A 154 -5.77 -2.25 13.99
C ALA A 154 -6.63 -3.45 13.55
N ALA A 155 -6.00 -4.40 12.82
CA ALA A 155 -6.20 -5.83 13.08
C ALA A 155 -4.87 -6.61 12.90
N LEU A 156 -4.34 -7.11 14.02
CA LEU A 156 -3.18 -7.99 14.09
C LEU A 156 -3.58 -9.40 13.67
N CYS A 157 -3.00 -9.93 12.59
CA CYS A 157 -3.00 -11.36 12.34
C CYS A 157 -1.56 -11.86 12.48
N GLU A 158 -1.23 -12.40 13.66
CA GLU A 158 0.04 -13.08 13.89
C GLU A 158 0.08 -14.39 13.08
N ILE A 159 0.62 -14.33 11.87
CA ILE A 159 0.99 -15.53 11.13
C ILE A 159 2.49 -15.76 11.35
N ARG A 160 2.84 -16.80 12.11
CA ARG A 160 4.23 -17.24 12.30
C ARG A 160 4.83 -17.71 10.97
N ARG A 161 6.15 -17.52 10.81
CA ARG A 161 6.97 -17.97 9.65
C ARG A 161 6.56 -19.34 9.14
N CYS A 162 5.93 -19.39 7.96
CA CYS A 162 6.12 -20.49 7.03
C CYS A 162 7.14 -20.03 6.00
N GLY A 163 8.34 -20.63 6.06
CA GLY A 163 9.48 -20.27 5.23
C GLY A 163 9.14 -20.25 3.73
N GLY A 164 9.57 -19.18 3.07
CA GLY A 164 10.00 -19.15 1.67
C GLY A 164 9.05 -19.77 0.63
N ARG A 165 8.14 -18.96 0.11
CA ARG A 165 7.79 -18.76 -1.32
C ARG A 165 6.40 -18.15 -1.43
N VAL A 166 6.35 -16.91 -1.90
CA VAL A 166 5.11 -16.16 -2.14
C VAL A 166 4.55 -16.53 -3.53
N PHE A 167 3.23 -16.78 -3.55
CA PHE A 167 2.30 -17.00 -4.67
C PHE A 167 2.62 -18.12 -5.70
N ARG A 168 2.20 -19.35 -5.37
CA ARG A 168 1.46 -20.20 -6.32
C ARG A 168 0.10 -20.54 -5.71
N GLY A 169 -0.96 -20.11 -6.37
CA GLY A 169 -2.33 -20.25 -5.88
C GLY A 169 -2.69 -21.71 -5.58
N GLN A 170 -2.76 -22.08 -4.30
CA GLN A 170 -3.47 -23.27 -3.84
C GLN A 170 -4.12 -22.99 -2.50
N ARG A 171 -5.39 -23.38 -2.40
CA ARG A 171 -6.33 -23.13 -1.29
C ARG A 171 -5.72 -23.53 0.06
N CYS A 172 -5.67 -22.58 0.99
CA CYS A 172 -5.36 -22.85 2.38
C CYS A 172 -6.52 -23.66 3.00
N ARG A 173 -6.36 -24.99 3.11
CA ARG A 173 -7.33 -25.83 3.83
C ARG A 173 -7.08 -25.63 5.33
N SER A 174 -8.02 -24.97 6.00
CA SER A 174 -8.05 -24.86 7.46
C SER A 174 -8.14 -26.26 8.09
N ARG A 175 -7.21 -26.59 8.99
CA ARG A 175 -7.42 -27.62 10.01
C ARG A 175 -7.89 -26.94 11.29
N PRO A 176 -8.80 -27.54 12.08
CA PRO A 176 -9.31 -26.91 13.28
C PRO A 176 -8.22 -26.88 14.35
N LEU A 177 -8.08 -25.72 15.01
CA LEU A 177 -7.20 -25.52 16.16
C LEU A 177 -7.67 -26.38 17.33
N GLY A 178 -6.81 -27.26 17.82
CA GLY A 178 -6.99 -27.95 19.10
C GLY A 178 -6.86 -26.95 20.25
N ARG A 179 -7.73 -27.08 21.26
CA ARG A 179 -7.70 -26.31 22.50
C ARG A 179 -6.42 -26.61 23.29
N PHE A 180 -5.71 -25.55 23.68
CA PHE A 180 -4.64 -25.59 24.68
C PHE A 180 -5.23 -25.67 26.11
N PRO A 181 -4.62 -26.40 27.05
CA PRO A 181 -4.32 -25.88 28.37
C PRO A 181 -3.03 -25.05 28.38
#